data_AF-A0A5S6Q7N5-F1
#
_entry.id   AF-A0A5S6Q7N5-F1
#
_cell.length_a   1.000
_cell.length_b   1.000
_cell.length_c   1.000
_cell.angle_alpha   90.00
_cell.angle_beta   90.00
_cell.angle_gamma   90.00
#
_symmetry.space_group_name_H-M   'P 1'
#
loop_
_entity.id
_entity.type
_entity.pdbx_description
1 polymer ?
#
loop_
_entity_poly.entity_id
_entity_poly.type
_entity_poly.pdbx_seq_one_letter_code
_entity_poly.pdbx_strand_id
1 'polypeptide(L)'
;MEQKNLNWMDFKDDEAVTAEAVARLELFKKKDPHVKLIISTNIEKDMRRKLGVVEKARDMWDKLVSIHEQSSGYRLDRLSMEFSSAQKDPNVSYLEYIATLQRTFHQLCEETKKQLGFEIPEKVLLLRITSTIPPEHKTVRQIWDATPPTERNLSDLIERLQMAEEIDKSEKDNAAAFSVKCATGVKKGPSKATGKQSFPFKC
;
A
#
# COMPACT_ATOMS: atom_id res chain seq x y z
N MET A 1 -74.83 35.54 23.76
CA MET A 1 -73.61 35.54 22.93
C MET A 1 -72.43 35.51 23.89
N GLU A 2 -71.53 34.55 23.96
CA GLU A 2 -71.31 33.30 23.24
C GLU A 2 -70.25 32.57 24.08
N GLN A 3 -70.55 31.38 24.60
CA GLN A 3 -69.55 30.60 25.32
C GLN A 3 -68.63 29.97 24.28
N LYS A 4 -67.36 30.42 24.27
CA LYS A 4 -66.31 29.88 23.40
C LYS A 4 -66.01 28.43 23.80
N ASN A 5 -66.36 27.50 22.91
CA ASN A 5 -65.85 26.14 22.89
C ASN A 5 -64.32 26.20 22.72
N LEU A 6 -63.59 25.98 23.82
CA LEU A 6 -62.16 25.69 23.78
C LEU A 6 -61.99 24.24 23.27
N ASN A 7 -61.15 24.10 22.25
CA ASN A 7 -60.87 22.86 21.53
C ASN A 7 -60.27 21.81 22.46
N TRP A 8 -61.05 20.79 22.84
CA TRP A 8 -60.61 19.64 23.65
C TRP A 8 -59.97 18.52 22.81
N MET A 9 -59.76 18.74 21.50
CA MET A 9 -59.35 17.67 20.57
C MET A 9 -57.84 17.48 20.42
N ASP A 10 -56.99 18.44 20.79
CA ASP A 10 -55.53 18.31 20.56
C ASP A 10 -54.77 17.50 21.64
N PHE A 11 -55.34 17.32 22.84
CA PHE A 11 -54.66 16.62 23.94
C PHE A 11 -54.68 15.09 23.82
N LYS A 12 -55.72 14.52 23.18
CA LYS A 12 -55.86 13.07 23.02
C LYS A 12 -54.89 12.51 21.98
N ASP A 13 -54.58 13.30 20.96
CA ASP A 13 -53.67 12.88 19.89
C ASP A 13 -52.22 12.84 20.38
N ASP A 14 -51.82 13.77 21.27
CA ASP A 14 -50.47 13.78 21.87
C ASP A 14 -50.27 12.60 22.86
N GLU A 15 -51.30 12.27 23.63
CA GLU A 15 -51.30 11.14 24.56
C GLU A 15 -51.35 9.77 23.84
N ALA A 16 -52.07 9.71 22.71
CA ALA A 16 -52.08 8.53 21.84
C ALA A 16 -50.75 8.33 21.10
N VAL A 17 -50.13 9.42 20.60
CA VAL A 17 -48.81 9.39 19.95
C VAL A 17 -47.72 8.97 20.93
N THR A 18 -47.78 9.44 22.18
CA THR A 18 -46.84 9.02 23.24
C THR A 18 -47.07 7.57 23.67
N ALA A 19 -48.32 7.11 23.81
CA ALA A 19 -48.62 5.71 24.11
C ALA A 19 -48.15 4.75 22.98
N GLU A 20 -48.33 5.13 21.73
CA GLU A 20 -47.85 4.36 20.58
C GLU A 20 -46.31 4.33 20.52
N ALA A 21 -45.63 5.45 20.80
CA ALA A 21 -44.18 5.53 20.87
C ALA A 21 -43.61 4.63 21.98
N VAL A 22 -44.26 4.59 23.16
CA VAL A 22 -43.89 3.71 24.28
C VAL A 22 -44.08 2.24 23.91
N ALA A 23 -45.20 1.88 23.27
CA ALA A 23 -45.44 0.50 22.82
C ALA A 23 -44.39 0.05 21.79
N ARG A 24 -43.99 0.92 20.87
CA ARG A 24 -42.92 0.65 19.90
C ARG A 24 -41.55 0.50 20.56
N LEU A 25 -41.27 1.28 21.61
CA LEU A 25 -40.04 1.17 22.39
C LEU A 25 -39.96 -0.17 23.15
N GLU A 26 -41.05 -0.63 23.75
CA GLU A 26 -41.10 -1.93 24.44
C GLU A 26 -40.92 -3.09 23.46
N LEU A 27 -41.54 -3.01 22.28
CA LEU A 27 -41.32 -3.99 21.21
C LEU A 27 -39.85 -4.01 20.76
N PHE A 28 -39.21 -2.85 20.65
CA PHE A 28 -37.80 -2.72 20.32
C PHE A 28 -36.92 -3.39 21.39
N LYS A 29 -37.12 -3.05 22.67
CA LYS A 29 -36.37 -3.66 23.79
C LYS A 29 -36.49 -5.19 23.82
N LYS A 30 -37.66 -5.72 23.48
CA LYS A 30 -37.89 -7.18 23.41
C LYS A 30 -37.08 -7.85 22.28
N LYS A 31 -36.87 -7.15 21.16
CA LYS A 31 -36.14 -7.67 19.99
C LYS A 31 -34.63 -7.40 20.06
N ASP A 32 -34.22 -6.36 20.78
CA ASP A 32 -32.82 -5.95 20.95
C ASP A 32 -31.86 -7.12 21.31
N PRO A 33 -32.12 -7.95 22.34
CA PRO A 33 -31.22 -9.05 22.68
C PRO A 33 -31.10 -10.10 21.57
N HIS A 34 -32.16 -10.32 20.80
CA HIS A 34 -32.15 -11.26 19.68
C HIS A 34 -31.24 -10.76 18.55
N VAL A 35 -31.31 -9.47 18.23
CA VAL A 35 -30.43 -8.86 17.23
C VAL A 35 -28.97 -8.85 17.70
N LYS A 36 -28.71 -8.53 18.98
CA LYS A 36 -27.36 -8.60 19.55
C LYS A 36 -26.75 -10.00 19.45
N LEU A 37 -27.57 -11.03 19.68
CA LEU A 37 -27.13 -12.42 19.55
C LEU A 37 -26.76 -12.74 18.10
N ILE A 38 -27.63 -12.43 17.13
CA ILE A 38 -27.39 -12.66 15.69
C ILE A 38 -26.09 -11.96 15.24
N ILE A 39 -25.91 -10.69 15.59
CA ILE A 39 -24.70 -9.94 15.23
C ILE A 39 -23.49 -10.62 15.86
N SER A 40 -23.54 -10.93 17.16
CA SER A 40 -22.41 -11.51 17.87
C SER A 40 -22.00 -12.88 17.33
N THR A 41 -22.94 -13.73 16.94
CA THR A 41 -22.64 -15.08 16.44
C THR A 41 -22.07 -15.08 15.02
N ASN A 42 -22.38 -14.07 14.20
CA ASN A 42 -21.98 -14.00 12.80
C ASN A 42 -20.71 -13.18 12.53
N ILE A 43 -20.10 -12.56 13.55
CA ILE A 43 -18.85 -11.81 13.41
C ILE A 43 -17.64 -12.57 13.95
N GLU A 44 -16.50 -12.35 13.31
CA GLU A 44 -15.21 -12.92 13.72
C GLU A 44 -14.78 -12.45 15.12
N LYS A 45 -13.98 -13.28 15.80
CA LYS A 45 -13.52 -13.04 17.17
C LYS A 45 -12.83 -11.67 17.33
N ASP A 46 -12.03 -11.25 16.35
CA ASP A 46 -11.37 -9.95 16.37
C ASP A 46 -12.33 -8.77 16.25
N MET A 47 -13.35 -8.89 15.41
CA MET A 47 -14.39 -7.87 15.29
C MET A 47 -15.20 -7.77 16.58
N ARG A 48 -15.51 -8.91 17.21
CA ARG A 48 -16.20 -8.95 18.51
C ARG A 48 -15.41 -8.23 19.60
N ARG A 49 -14.08 -8.39 19.61
CA ARG A 49 -13.19 -7.63 20.52
C ARG A 49 -13.26 -6.12 20.26
N LYS A 50 -13.28 -5.70 18.99
CA LYS A 50 -13.34 -4.28 18.60
C LYS A 50 -14.68 -3.61 18.95
N LEU A 51 -15.79 -4.37 18.93
CA LEU A 51 -17.09 -3.86 19.36
C LEU A 51 -17.09 -3.51 20.86
N GLY A 52 -16.43 -4.33 21.69
CA GLY A 52 -16.39 -4.13 23.14
C GLY A 52 -17.76 -4.33 23.79
N VAL A 53 -18.01 -3.68 24.93
CA VAL A 53 -19.30 -3.71 25.61
C VAL A 53 -20.21 -2.66 24.98
N VAL A 54 -21.32 -3.10 24.43
CA VAL A 54 -22.32 -2.24 23.79
C VAL A 54 -23.71 -2.59 24.32
N GLU A 55 -24.48 -1.56 24.69
CA GLU A 55 -25.76 -1.74 25.37
C GLU A 55 -26.88 -2.13 24.41
N LYS A 56 -27.02 -1.43 23.28
CA LYS A 56 -28.09 -1.68 22.30
C LYS A 56 -27.56 -2.34 21.04
N ALA A 57 -28.41 -3.14 20.38
CA ALA A 57 -28.11 -3.72 19.08
C ALA A 57 -27.82 -2.66 18.01
N ARG A 58 -28.51 -1.51 18.11
CA ARG A 58 -28.32 -0.38 17.21
C ARG A 58 -26.88 0.16 17.27
N ASP A 59 -26.40 0.40 18.48
CA ASP A 59 -25.05 0.90 18.72
C ASP A 59 -23.99 -0.13 18.25
N MET A 60 -24.28 -1.44 18.36
CA MET A 60 -23.40 -2.49 17.81
C MET A 60 -23.31 -2.39 16.29
N TRP A 61 -24.44 -2.18 15.61
CA TRP A 61 -24.50 -2.03 14.16
C TRP A 61 -23.79 -0.75 13.70
N ASP A 62 -24.08 0.38 14.33
CA ASP A 62 -23.45 1.66 13.97
C ASP A 62 -21.93 1.62 14.18
N LYS A 63 -21.45 0.91 15.21
CA LYS A 63 -20.02 0.69 15.43
C LYS A 63 -19.39 -0.25 14.39
N LEU A 64 -20.09 -1.30 13.94
CA LEU A 64 -19.63 -2.15 12.83
C LEU A 64 -19.48 -1.34 11.55
N VAL A 65 -20.48 -0.51 11.23
CA VAL A 65 -20.46 0.40 10.09
C VAL A 65 -19.26 1.34 10.20
N SER A 66 -19.09 2.01 11.35
CA SER A 66 -17.97 2.92 11.59
C SER A 66 -16.60 2.25 11.44
N ILE A 67 -16.39 1.05 12.00
CA ILE A 67 -15.13 0.30 11.85
C ILE A 67 -14.87 -0.03 10.39
N HIS A 68 -15.90 -0.44 9.65
CA HIS A 68 -15.77 -0.83 8.26
C HIS A 68 -15.54 0.39 7.34
N GLU A 69 -16.21 1.51 7.60
CA GLU A 69 -16.00 2.79 6.92
C GLU A 69 -14.59 3.34 7.21
N GLN A 70 -14.16 3.35 8.47
CA GLN A 70 -12.81 3.74 8.87
C GLN A 70 -11.77 2.85 8.17
N SER A 71 -12.00 1.53 8.14
CA SER A 71 -11.12 0.60 7.44
C SER A 71 -11.11 0.82 5.93
N SER A 72 -12.22 1.29 5.34
CA SER A 72 -12.30 1.55 3.89
C SER A 72 -11.58 2.86 3.56
N GLY A 73 -11.92 3.97 4.22
CA GLY A 73 -11.27 5.26 3.99
C GLY A 73 -9.76 5.22 4.26
N TYR A 74 -9.34 4.66 5.40
CA TYR A 74 -7.92 4.48 5.71
C TYR A 74 -7.19 3.61 4.70
N ARG A 75 -7.87 2.61 4.12
CA ARG A 75 -7.27 1.73 3.13
C ARG A 75 -6.98 2.48 1.82
N LEU A 76 -7.87 3.36 1.38
CA LEU A 76 -7.63 4.19 0.20
C LEU A 76 -6.43 5.13 0.41
N ASP A 77 -6.38 5.82 1.54
CA ASP A 77 -5.27 6.72 1.88
C ASP A 77 -3.93 5.97 1.97
N ARG A 78 -3.93 4.81 2.65
CA ARG A 78 -2.74 3.97 2.77
C ARG A 78 -2.24 3.49 1.41
N LEU A 79 -3.13 2.97 0.56
CA LEU A 79 -2.76 2.50 -0.79
C LEU A 79 -2.25 3.65 -1.66
N SER A 80 -2.87 4.83 -1.55
CA SER A 80 -2.44 6.03 -2.27
C SER A 80 -1.04 6.47 -1.85
N MET A 81 -0.76 6.46 -0.54
CA MET A 81 0.55 6.78 0.01
C MET A 81 1.58 5.73 -0.42
N GLU A 82 1.29 4.45 -0.25
CA GLU A 82 2.17 3.34 -0.62
C GLU A 82 2.56 3.38 -2.11
N PHE A 83 1.58 3.58 -2.99
CA PHE A 83 1.82 3.73 -4.43
C PHE A 83 2.68 4.96 -4.75
N SER A 84 2.40 6.09 -4.09
CA SER A 84 3.10 7.36 -4.34
C SER A 84 4.50 7.44 -3.72
N SER A 85 4.77 6.64 -2.67
CA SER A 85 6.07 6.58 -2.00
C SER A 85 6.91 5.38 -2.43
N ALA A 86 6.36 4.45 -3.21
CA ALA A 86 7.08 3.26 -3.65
C ALA A 86 8.38 3.62 -4.37
N GLN A 87 9.50 3.08 -3.92
CA GLN A 87 10.81 3.20 -4.55
C GLN A 87 11.40 1.82 -4.78
N LYS A 88 12.24 1.70 -5.82
CA LYS A 88 12.91 0.44 -6.14
C LYS A 88 14.06 0.22 -5.16
N ASP A 89 13.98 -0.84 -4.37
CA ASP A 89 15.10 -1.28 -3.53
C ASP A 89 16.25 -1.77 -4.43
N PRO A 90 17.51 -1.36 -4.19
CA PRO A 90 18.66 -1.84 -4.96
C PRO A 90 18.79 -3.37 -4.99
N ASN A 91 18.37 -4.07 -3.94
CA ASN A 91 18.50 -5.52 -3.78
C ASN A 91 17.35 -6.31 -4.41
N VAL A 92 16.27 -5.63 -4.78
CA VAL A 92 15.09 -6.26 -5.40
C VAL A 92 15.18 -6.11 -6.91
N SER A 93 14.80 -7.15 -7.65
CA SER A 93 14.76 -7.12 -9.11
C SER A 93 13.68 -6.18 -9.63
N TYR A 94 13.82 -5.66 -10.85
CA TYR A 94 12.74 -4.85 -11.44
C TYR A 94 11.44 -5.62 -11.60
N LEU A 95 11.52 -6.90 -11.96
CA LEU A 95 10.33 -7.72 -12.15
C LEU A 95 9.51 -7.82 -10.85
N GLU A 96 10.19 -8.09 -9.73
CA GLU A 96 9.54 -8.20 -8.41
C GLU A 96 9.02 -6.85 -7.92
N TYR A 97 9.80 -5.78 -8.11
CA TYR A 97 9.38 -4.42 -7.80
C TYR A 97 8.11 -4.01 -8.57
N ILE A 98 8.10 -4.23 -9.89
CA ILE A 98 6.98 -3.88 -10.77
C ILE A 98 5.76 -4.73 -10.42
N ALA A 99 5.92 -6.03 -10.15
CA ALA A 99 4.82 -6.91 -9.74
C ALA A 99 4.18 -6.44 -8.43
N THR A 100 4.99 -6.00 -7.46
CA THR A 100 4.51 -5.43 -6.19
C THR A 100 3.75 -4.13 -6.45
N LEU A 101 4.30 -3.25 -7.27
CA LEU A 101 3.68 -1.97 -7.61
C LEU A 101 2.35 -2.15 -8.38
N GLN A 102 2.30 -3.10 -9.32
CA GLN A 102 1.08 -3.48 -10.05
C GLN A 102 -0.01 -3.98 -9.08
N ARG A 103 0.36 -4.79 -8.09
CA ARG A 103 -0.58 -5.27 -7.07
C ARG A 103 -1.15 -4.11 -6.26
N THR A 104 -0.29 -3.22 -5.75
CA THR A 104 -0.72 -2.04 -4.98
C THR A 104 -1.60 -1.12 -5.84
N PHE A 105 -1.23 -0.89 -7.10
CA PHE A 105 -2.02 -0.10 -8.05
C PHE A 105 -3.40 -0.72 -8.33
N HIS A 106 -3.47 -2.02 -8.56
CA HIS A 106 -4.75 -2.71 -8.78
C HIS A 106 -5.67 -2.57 -7.56
N GLN A 107 -5.14 -2.77 -6.36
CA GLN A 107 -5.90 -2.57 -5.12
C GLN A 107 -6.37 -1.12 -4.96
N LEU A 108 -5.53 -0.15 -5.34
CA LEU A 108 -5.87 1.27 -5.33
C LEU A 108 -7.00 1.57 -6.32
N CYS A 109 -6.97 1.03 -7.53
CA CYS A 109 -8.03 1.19 -8.53
C CYS A 109 -9.37 0.64 -8.01
N GLU A 110 -9.38 -0.55 -7.44
CA GLU A 110 -10.59 -1.18 -6.88
C GLU A 110 -11.19 -0.32 -5.75
N GLU A 111 -10.37 0.14 -4.80
CA GLU A 111 -10.86 0.99 -3.71
C GLU A 111 -11.29 2.39 -4.19
N THR A 112 -10.59 2.95 -5.17
CA THR A 112 -10.96 4.25 -5.77
C THR A 112 -12.30 4.17 -6.48
N LYS A 113 -12.52 3.11 -7.27
CA LYS A 113 -13.80 2.86 -7.94
C LYS A 113 -14.92 2.67 -6.92
N LYS A 114 -14.67 1.93 -5.85
CA LYS A 114 -15.64 1.67 -4.79
C LYS A 114 -16.02 2.92 -3.98
N GLN A 115 -15.06 3.79 -3.67
CA GLN A 115 -15.28 4.93 -2.76
C GLN A 115 -15.55 6.25 -3.47
N LEU A 116 -14.90 6.49 -4.62
CA LEU A 116 -14.96 7.76 -5.35
C LEU A 116 -15.71 7.64 -6.69
N GLY A 117 -15.97 6.42 -7.16
CA GLY A 117 -16.80 6.18 -8.35
C GLY A 117 -16.12 6.42 -9.70
N PHE A 118 -14.79 6.60 -9.73
CA PHE A 118 -14.03 6.76 -10.97
C PHE A 118 -12.89 5.74 -11.08
N GLU A 119 -12.41 5.55 -12.31
CA GLU A 119 -11.30 4.64 -12.61
C GLU A 119 -9.99 5.40 -12.79
N ILE A 120 -8.91 4.88 -12.22
CA ILE A 120 -7.57 5.45 -12.41
C ILE A 120 -7.02 4.93 -13.75
N PRO A 121 -6.57 5.81 -14.67
CA PRO A 121 -5.99 5.38 -15.93
C PRO A 121 -4.71 4.56 -15.71
N GLU A 122 -4.55 3.46 -16.46
CA GLU A 122 -3.35 2.61 -16.40
C GLU A 122 -2.05 3.37 -16.71
N LYS A 123 -2.16 4.47 -17.47
CA LYS A 123 -1.05 5.40 -17.72
C LYS A 123 -0.39 5.90 -16.42
N VAL A 124 -1.13 6.00 -15.31
CA VAL A 124 -0.60 6.41 -14.00
C VAL A 124 0.43 5.40 -13.48
N LEU A 125 0.20 4.09 -13.68
CA LEU A 125 1.16 3.05 -13.33
C LEU A 125 2.45 3.18 -14.15
N LEU A 126 2.33 3.39 -15.46
CA LEU A 126 3.49 3.58 -16.36
C LEU A 126 4.32 4.80 -15.95
N LEU A 127 3.65 5.92 -15.67
CA LEU A 127 4.30 7.14 -15.18
C LEU A 127 4.99 6.89 -13.84
N ARG A 128 4.39 6.08 -12.96
CA ARG A 128 4.99 5.73 -11.69
C ARG A 128 6.28 4.92 -11.87
N ILE A 129 6.23 3.80 -12.60
CA ILE A 129 7.39 2.94 -12.86
C ILE A 129 8.53 3.76 -13.47
N THR A 130 8.22 4.57 -14.48
CA THR A 130 9.21 5.38 -15.18
C THR A 130 9.80 6.46 -14.29
N SER A 131 9.03 7.05 -13.38
CA SER A 131 9.53 8.04 -12.41
C SER A 131 10.52 7.46 -11.40
N THR A 132 10.38 6.17 -11.08
CA THR A 132 11.21 5.47 -10.10
C THR A 132 12.45 4.81 -10.68
N ILE A 133 12.67 4.91 -12.00
CA ILE A 133 13.90 4.41 -12.64
C ILE A 133 15.10 5.19 -12.07
N PRO A 134 16.05 4.52 -11.39
CA PRO A 134 17.28 5.10 -10.89
C PRO A 134 18.15 5.71 -12.01
N PRO A 135 19.01 6.68 -11.69
CA PRO A 135 19.83 7.39 -12.68
C PRO A 135 20.82 6.48 -13.42
N GLU A 136 21.21 5.35 -12.82
CA GLU A 136 22.07 4.34 -13.42
C GLU A 136 21.46 3.79 -14.72
N HIS A 137 20.12 3.72 -14.79
CA HIS A 137 19.37 3.19 -15.93
C HIS A 137 18.77 4.30 -16.78
N LYS A 138 19.40 5.49 -16.82
CA LYS A 138 18.94 6.66 -17.59
C LYS A 138 18.68 6.37 -19.06
N THR A 139 19.41 5.43 -19.67
CA THR A 139 19.24 5.05 -21.08
C THR A 139 17.85 4.47 -21.32
N VAL A 140 17.34 3.66 -20.39
CA VAL A 140 15.97 3.13 -20.48
C VAL A 140 14.95 4.26 -20.47
N ARG A 141 15.16 5.27 -19.61
CA ARG A 141 14.29 6.47 -19.55
C ARG A 141 14.36 7.29 -20.85
N GLN A 142 15.55 7.48 -21.42
CA GLN A 142 15.73 8.22 -22.68
C GLN A 142 15.01 7.53 -23.84
N ILE A 143 15.15 6.21 -23.97
CA ILE A 143 14.47 5.45 -25.03
C ILE A 143 12.96 5.53 -24.82
N TRP A 144 12.48 5.39 -23.57
CA TRP A 144 11.06 5.52 -23.24
C TRP A 144 10.49 6.90 -23.64
N ASP A 145 11.22 7.98 -23.34
CA ASP A 145 10.81 9.34 -23.69
C ASP A 145 10.80 9.57 -25.20
N ALA A 146 11.71 8.92 -25.94
CA ALA A 146 11.76 8.94 -27.40
C ALA A 146 10.67 8.06 -28.06
N THR A 147 10.20 7.00 -27.39
CA THR A 147 9.11 6.16 -27.91
C THR A 147 7.80 6.94 -27.95
N PRO A 148 7.04 6.92 -29.06
CA PRO A 148 5.74 7.60 -29.16
C PRO A 148 4.73 7.08 -28.12
N PRO A 149 3.83 7.94 -27.58
CA PRO A 149 2.87 7.52 -26.55
C PRO A 149 1.94 6.36 -26.95
N THR A 150 1.67 6.20 -28.25
CA THR A 150 0.84 5.13 -28.81
C THR A 150 1.50 3.75 -28.80
N GLU A 151 2.83 3.72 -28.75
CA GLU A 151 3.63 2.48 -28.78
C GLU A 151 4.14 2.08 -27.39
N ARG A 152 4.03 2.99 -26.42
CA ARG A 152 4.42 2.76 -25.02
C ARG A 152 3.54 1.71 -24.37
N ASN A 153 4.14 0.56 -24.11
CA ASN A 153 3.48 -0.56 -23.45
C ASN A 153 4.31 -1.03 -22.24
N LEU A 154 3.64 -1.64 -21.26
CA LEU A 154 4.27 -2.06 -20.02
C LEU A 154 5.26 -3.22 -20.21
N SER A 155 4.96 -4.15 -21.12
CA SER A 155 5.81 -5.31 -21.43
C SER A 155 7.20 -4.91 -21.93
N ASP A 156 7.26 -4.04 -22.93
CA ASP A 156 8.51 -3.53 -23.51
C ASP A 156 9.33 -2.75 -22.47
N LEU A 157 8.67 -1.99 -21.58
CA LEU A 157 9.36 -1.32 -20.48
C LEU A 157 9.98 -2.32 -19.49
N ILE A 158 9.24 -3.38 -19.13
CA ILE A 158 9.74 -4.43 -18.21
C ILE A 158 10.95 -5.12 -18.83
N GLU A 159 10.88 -5.53 -20.10
CA GLU A 159 11.97 -6.20 -20.81
C GLU A 159 13.24 -5.33 -20.84
N ARG A 160 13.10 -4.03 -21.15
CA ARG A 160 14.23 -3.10 -21.16
C ARG A 160 14.87 -2.91 -19.78
N LEU A 161 14.06 -2.84 -18.73
CA LEU A 161 14.55 -2.73 -17.35
C LEU A 161 15.28 -4.00 -16.91
N GLN A 162 14.77 -5.18 -17.29
CA GLN A 162 15.43 -6.45 -17.01
C GLN A 162 16.78 -6.57 -17.73
N MET A 163 16.85 -6.21 -19.01
CA MET A 163 18.11 -6.19 -19.77
C MET A 163 19.15 -5.26 -19.13
N ALA A 164 18.74 -4.07 -18.70
CA ALA A 164 19.63 -3.14 -18.01
C ALA A 164 20.14 -3.72 -16.67
N GLU A 165 19.29 -4.40 -15.92
CA GLU A 165 19.67 -5.06 -14.66
C GLU A 165 20.66 -6.21 -14.87
N GLU A 166 20.53 -6.99 -15.95
CA GLU A 166 21.45 -8.08 -16.29
C GLU A 166 22.82 -7.56 -16.70
N ILE A 167 22.88 -6.49 -17.50
CA ILE A 167 24.14 -5.83 -17.89
C ILE A 167 24.91 -5.39 -16.63
N ASP A 168 24.25 -4.70 -15.70
CA ASP A 168 24.85 -4.25 -14.44
C ASP A 168 25.42 -5.41 -13.60
N LYS A 169 24.69 -6.53 -13.53
CA LYS A 169 25.17 -7.74 -12.83
C LYS A 169 26.43 -8.28 -13.48
N SER A 170 26.42 -8.39 -14.81
CA SER A 170 27.58 -8.89 -15.56
C SER A 170 28.83 -7.99 -15.41
N GLU A 171 28.65 -6.66 -15.40
CA GLU A 171 29.75 -5.70 -15.22
C GLU A 171 30.36 -5.80 -13.82
N LYS A 172 29.53 -5.96 -12.77
CA LYS A 172 29.99 -6.15 -11.39
C LYS A 172 30.78 -7.46 -11.24
N ASP A 173 30.30 -8.54 -11.84
CA ASP A 173 30.99 -9.84 -11.81
C ASP A 173 32.34 -9.78 -12.54
N ASN A 174 32.40 -9.11 -13.69
CA ASN A 174 33.63 -8.88 -14.44
C ASN A 174 34.63 -8.01 -13.67
N ALA A 175 34.17 -6.94 -13.01
CA ALA A 175 35.01 -6.09 -12.18
C ALA A 175 35.59 -6.84 -10.97
N ALA A 176 34.77 -7.66 -10.31
CA ALA A 176 35.22 -8.52 -9.21
C ALA A 176 36.27 -9.54 -9.68
N ALA A 177 36.05 -10.18 -10.82
CA ALA A 177 36.99 -11.14 -11.41
C ALA A 177 38.34 -10.48 -11.80
N PHE A 178 38.31 -9.25 -12.33
CA PHE A 178 39.53 -8.50 -12.66
C PHE A 178 40.32 -8.13 -11.40
N SER A 179 39.64 -7.69 -10.34
CA SER A 179 40.27 -7.34 -9.05
C SER A 179 40.98 -8.55 -8.40
N VAL A 180 40.37 -9.74 -8.44
CA VAL A 180 40.99 -10.99 -7.96
C VAL A 180 42.23 -11.38 -8.79
N LYS A 181 42.18 -11.19 -10.12
CA LYS A 181 43.33 -11.45 -11.01
C LYS A 181 44.49 -10.49 -10.73
N CYS A 182 44.22 -9.21 -10.48
CA CYS A 182 45.26 -8.24 -10.11
C CYS A 182 45.88 -8.52 -8.73
N ALA A 183 45.09 -8.97 -7.75
CA ALA A 183 45.58 -9.34 -6.43
C ALA A 183 46.45 -10.62 -6.42
N THR A 184 46.14 -11.58 -7.30
CA THR A 184 46.90 -12.84 -7.43
C THR A 184 48.15 -12.75 -8.32
N GLY A 185 48.31 -11.64 -9.07
CA GLY A 185 49.48 -11.36 -9.91
C GLY A 185 50.75 -10.89 -9.16
N VAL A 186 50.69 -10.64 -7.84
CA VAL A 186 51.87 -10.26 -7.05
C VAL A 186 52.51 -11.49 -6.40
N LYS A 187 53.10 -12.37 -7.21
CA LYS A 187 54.17 -13.27 -6.77
C LYS A 187 55.38 -13.12 -7.69
N LYS A 188 56.17 -12.07 -7.46
CA LYS A 188 57.55 -11.99 -7.92
C LYS A 188 58.47 -12.62 -6.86
N GLY A 189 59.07 -13.74 -7.21
CA GLY A 189 60.38 -14.15 -6.70
C GLY A 189 61.10 -14.93 -7.81
N PRO A 190 62.43 -15.09 -7.78
CA PRO A 190 63.44 -14.53 -6.89
C PRO A 190 64.49 -13.70 -7.66
N SER A 191 65.32 -12.90 -6.97
CA SER A 191 66.58 -12.42 -7.56
C SER A 191 67.70 -12.49 -6.53
N LYS A 192 68.55 -13.50 -6.71
CA LYS A 192 69.89 -13.55 -6.13
C LYS A 192 70.74 -12.47 -6.81
N ALA A 193 71.32 -11.56 -6.04
CA ALA A 193 72.50 -10.82 -6.45
C ALA A 193 73.36 -10.51 -5.22
N THR A 194 74.57 -11.07 -5.28
CA THR A 194 75.78 -10.88 -4.51
C THR A 194 76.13 -9.42 -4.17
N GLY A 195 76.76 -9.23 -3.01
CA GLY A 195 77.77 -8.17 -2.83
C GLY A 195 77.52 -7.22 -1.67
N LYS A 196 78.06 -7.54 -0.49
CA LYS A 196 78.55 -6.53 0.46
C LYS A 196 79.86 -7.02 1.07
N GLN A 197 80.96 -6.61 0.45
CA GLN A 197 82.26 -6.53 1.12
C GLN A 197 82.14 -5.50 2.24
N SER A 198 82.46 -5.94 3.45
CA SER A 198 82.81 -5.10 4.57
C SER A 198 84.23 -4.56 4.38
N PHE A 199 84.43 -3.25 4.54
CA PHE A 199 85.70 -2.71 5.00
C PHE A 199 85.45 -1.66 6.08
N PRO A 200 86.15 -1.75 7.23
CA PRO A 200 86.05 -0.77 8.30
C PRO A 200 86.96 0.43 8.02
N PHE A 201 86.51 1.61 8.44
CA PHE A 201 87.33 2.81 8.55
C PHE A 201 88.40 2.63 9.65
N LYS A 202 89.66 2.97 9.35
CA LYS A 202 90.58 3.68 10.25
C LYS A 202 91.80 4.22 9.48
N CYS A 203 92.13 5.47 9.82
CA CYS A 203 93.24 6.37 9.50
C CYS A 203 94.30 5.94 8.48
#